data_AF-A0A553PYI6-F1
#
_entry.id   AF-A0A553PYI6-F1
#
_cell.length_a   1.000
_cell.length_b   1.000
_cell.length_c   1.000
_cell.angle_alpha   90.00
_cell.angle_beta   90.00
_cell.angle_gamma   90.00
#
_symmetry.space_group_name_H-M   'P 1'
#
loop_
_entity.id
_entity.type
_entity.pdbx_description
1 polymer ?
#
loop_
_entity_poly.entity_id
_entity_poly.type
_entity_poly.pdbx_seq_one_letter_code
_entity_poly.pdbx_strand_id
1 'polypeptide(L)'
;MLALFLLIFVVREQMASGRDFCGPPPKRNNTVPVTGSFELEAHVRIECKEGFVRKAGTSNLIRCRKENGETDWRTSLPLECIYNPSFPSPPTQATKATALNESTQTTGQDIADIWVISC
;
A
#
# COMPACT_ATOMS: atom_id res chain seq x y z
N MET A 1 41.41 -0.56 42.12
CA MET A 1 39.95 -0.27 42.21
C MET A 1 39.42 0.47 40.99
N LEU A 2 40.02 1.58 40.54
CA LEU A 2 39.58 2.33 39.34
C LEU A 2 39.51 1.50 38.04
N ALA A 3 40.48 0.62 37.80
CA ALA A 3 40.46 -0.29 36.64
C ALA A 3 39.29 -1.29 36.66
N LEU A 4 38.83 -1.68 37.86
CA LEU A 4 37.68 -2.58 38.01
C LEU A 4 36.37 -1.88 37.66
N PHE A 5 36.22 -0.61 38.05
CA PHE A 5 35.07 0.22 37.69
C PHE A 5 34.98 0.51 36.18
N LEU A 6 36.12 0.72 35.52
CA LEU A 6 36.17 0.89 34.06
C LEU A 6 35.78 -0.40 33.33
N LEU A 7 36.23 -1.56 33.80
CA LEU A 7 35.82 -2.85 33.24
C LEU A 7 34.32 -3.10 33.45
N ILE A 8 33.77 -2.76 34.62
CA ILE A 8 32.34 -2.89 34.88
C ILE A 8 31.51 -1.97 33.97
N PHE A 9 31.97 -0.75 33.67
CA PHE A 9 31.29 0.16 32.72
C PHE A 9 31.31 -0.38 31.28
N VAL A 10 32.41 -0.98 30.84
CA VAL A 10 32.54 -1.57 29.49
C VAL A 10 31.66 -2.82 29.32
N VAL A 11 31.47 -3.60 30.40
CA VAL A 11 30.67 -4.84 30.36
C VAL A 11 29.16 -4.57 30.46
N ARG A 12 28.74 -3.44 31.04
CA ARG A 12 27.33 -3.09 31.25
C ARG A 12 26.54 -2.79 29.98
N GLU A 13 27.20 -2.40 28.90
CA GLU A 13 26.53 -2.03 27.63
C GLU A 13 26.24 -3.23 26.71
N GLN A 14 26.76 -4.43 27.03
CA GLN A 14 26.85 -5.52 26.06
C GLN A 14 25.77 -6.60 26.17
N MET A 15 24.82 -6.48 27.10
CA MET A 15 23.88 -7.57 27.36
C MET A 15 22.42 -7.11 27.34
N ALA A 16 21.96 -6.78 26.13
CA ALA A 16 20.55 -6.87 25.78
C ALA A 16 20.39 -7.50 24.39
N SER A 17 21.02 -8.67 24.16
CA SER A 17 20.75 -9.47 22.97
C SER A 17 19.49 -10.33 23.20
N GLY A 18 18.36 -9.67 23.40
CA GLY A 18 17.07 -10.30 23.16
C GLY A 18 16.94 -10.52 21.65
N ARG A 19 16.47 -11.69 21.22
CA ARG A 19 16.14 -11.89 19.80
C ARG A 19 15.00 -10.94 19.45
N ASP A 20 15.27 -10.05 18.50
CA ASP A 20 14.28 -9.09 17.99
C ASP A 20 13.37 -9.76 16.97
N PHE A 21 12.06 -9.50 17.06
CA PHE A 21 11.05 -10.06 16.17
C PHE A 21 10.07 -9.00 15.69
N CYS A 22 9.61 -9.12 14.45
CA CYS A 22 8.44 -8.41 13.97
C CYS A 22 7.18 -9.24 14.21
N GLY A 23 6.10 -8.58 14.60
CA GLY A 23 4.76 -9.16 14.60
C GLY A 23 4.19 -9.30 13.19
N PRO A 24 2.89 -9.61 13.08
CA PRO A 24 2.16 -9.59 11.81
C PRO A 24 2.33 -8.26 11.06
N PRO A 25 2.63 -8.26 9.75
CA PRO A 25 2.63 -7.05 8.93
C PRO A 25 1.27 -6.33 8.96
N PRO A 26 1.25 -5.00 8.81
CA PRO A 26 0.01 -4.24 8.74
C PRO A 26 -0.85 -4.71 7.55
N LYS A 27 -2.15 -4.88 7.80
CA LYS A 27 -3.12 -5.29 6.78
C LYS A 27 -3.24 -4.22 5.69
N ARG A 28 -3.20 -4.65 4.42
CA ARG A 28 -3.44 -3.80 3.25
C ARG A 28 -4.72 -4.23 2.52
N ASN A 29 -5.22 -3.35 1.64
CA ASN A 29 -6.42 -3.64 0.87
C ASN A 29 -6.17 -4.80 -0.10
N ASN A 30 -7.15 -5.69 -0.20
CA ASN A 30 -7.13 -6.84 -1.11
C ASN A 30 -5.91 -7.77 -0.92
N THR A 31 -5.32 -7.81 0.29
CA THR A 31 -4.28 -8.78 0.65
C THR A 31 -4.80 -9.88 1.57
N VAL A 32 -4.15 -11.03 1.52
CA VAL A 32 -4.28 -12.09 2.52
C VAL A 32 -3.53 -11.64 3.80
N PRO A 33 -4.14 -11.74 4.99
CA PRO A 33 -3.44 -11.45 6.25
C PRO A 33 -2.27 -12.41 6.46
N VAL A 34 -1.11 -11.85 6.82
CA VAL A 34 0.03 -12.63 7.28
C VAL A 34 -0.02 -12.68 8.80
N THR A 35 0.09 -13.88 9.38
CA THR A 35 0.02 -14.10 10.83
C THR A 35 1.32 -14.69 11.35
N GLY A 36 1.63 -14.46 12.63
CA GLY A 36 2.80 -15.05 13.30
C GLY A 36 3.82 -14.02 13.75
N SER A 37 4.97 -14.52 14.19
CA SER A 37 6.14 -13.74 14.62
C SER A 37 7.32 -14.09 13.72
N PHE A 38 8.10 -13.09 13.33
CA PHE A 38 9.15 -13.21 12.32
C PHE A 38 10.46 -12.67 12.87
N GLU A 39 11.54 -13.42 12.67
CA GLU A 39 12.88 -13.00 13.10
C GLU A 39 13.32 -11.71 12.40
N LEU A 40 14.21 -10.96 13.04
CA LEU A 40 14.86 -9.81 12.42
C LEU A 40 15.49 -10.21 11.07
N GLU A 41 15.41 -9.30 10.08
CA GLU A 41 15.83 -9.52 8.70
C GLU A 41 15.01 -10.55 7.89
N ALA A 42 13.99 -11.19 8.47
CA ALA A 42 13.11 -12.10 7.75
C ALA A 42 12.40 -11.40 6.59
N HIS A 43 12.19 -12.14 5.51
CA HIS A 43 11.49 -11.67 4.32
C HIS A 43 10.14 -12.36 4.18
N VAL A 44 9.10 -11.58 3.89
CA VAL A 44 7.75 -12.10 3.65
C VAL A 44 7.25 -11.57 2.32
N ARG A 45 6.56 -12.43 1.57
CA ARG A 45 5.79 -12.03 0.38
C ARG A 45 4.32 -12.01 0.75
N ILE A 46 3.72 -10.82 0.73
CA ILE A 46 2.28 -10.69 0.95
C ILE A 46 1.55 -11.12 -0.31
N GLU A 47 0.51 -11.93 -0.14
CA GLU A 47 -0.34 -12.37 -1.24
C GLU A 47 -1.53 -11.44 -1.43
N CYS A 48 -1.93 -11.23 -2.69
CA CYS A 48 -3.21 -10.62 -3.00
C CYS A 48 -4.31 -11.66 -2.81
N LYS A 49 -5.51 -11.22 -2.42
CA LYS A 49 -6.71 -12.08 -2.38
C LYS A 49 -7.03 -12.59 -3.77
N GLU A 50 -7.79 -13.68 -3.82
CA GLU A 50 -8.38 -14.18 -5.06
C GLU A 50 -9.13 -13.08 -5.83
N GLY A 51 -8.96 -13.05 -7.15
CA GLY A 51 -9.47 -11.99 -8.02
C GLY A 51 -8.61 -10.73 -8.10
N PHE A 52 -7.51 -10.65 -7.33
CA PHE A 52 -6.59 -9.52 -7.35
C PHE A 52 -5.17 -9.94 -7.70
N VAL A 53 -4.43 -9.04 -8.34
CA VAL A 53 -3.03 -9.19 -8.70
C VAL A 53 -2.24 -7.96 -8.25
N ARG A 54 -0.94 -8.14 -8.03
CA ARG A 54 -0.03 -7.03 -7.71
C ARG A 54 0.05 -6.05 -8.89
N LYS A 55 -0.16 -4.77 -8.62
CA LYS A 55 0.04 -3.70 -9.60
C LYS A 55 1.50 -3.58 -10.01
N ALA A 56 1.76 -3.39 -11.30
CA ALA A 56 3.11 -3.11 -11.79
C ALA A 56 3.73 -1.87 -11.09
N GLY A 57 5.04 -1.89 -10.85
CA GLY A 57 5.73 -0.83 -10.12
C GLY A 57 5.61 -0.92 -8.58
N THR A 58 4.86 -1.87 -8.02
CA THR A 58 4.80 -2.13 -6.57
C THR A 58 5.54 -3.40 -6.17
N SER A 59 5.87 -3.61 -4.90
CA SER A 59 6.52 -4.84 -4.40
C SER A 59 5.65 -5.54 -3.37
N ASN A 60 5.54 -6.86 -3.46
CA ASN A 60 4.93 -7.67 -2.39
C ASN A 60 5.93 -8.17 -1.36
N LEU A 61 7.23 -7.91 -1.55
CA LEU A 61 8.29 -8.29 -0.64
C LEU A 61 8.47 -7.22 0.44
N ILE A 62 8.42 -7.65 1.70
CA ILE A 62 8.70 -6.84 2.88
C ILE A 62 9.78 -7.51 3.73
N ARG A 63 10.48 -6.72 4.52
CA ARG A 63 11.56 -7.19 5.39
C ARG A 63 11.37 -6.70 6.82
N CYS A 64 11.53 -7.58 7.80
CA CYS A 64 11.58 -7.20 9.20
C CYS A 64 12.89 -6.46 9.49
N ARG A 65 12.83 -5.25 10.03
CA ARG A 65 14.00 -4.41 10.32
C ARG A 65 13.87 -3.79 11.71
N LYS A 66 15.01 -3.47 12.32
CA LYS A 66 15.07 -2.72 13.58
C LYS A 66 15.73 -1.38 13.31
N GLU A 67 15.00 -0.31 13.55
CA GLU A 67 15.46 1.07 13.39
C GLU A 67 15.09 1.84 14.64
N ASN A 68 16.04 2.62 15.19
CA ASN A 68 15.85 3.39 16.43
C ASN A 68 15.36 2.58 17.64
N GLY A 69 15.75 1.29 17.71
CA GLY A 69 15.38 0.40 18.81
C GLY A 69 14.03 -0.31 18.66
N GLU A 70 13.25 0.02 17.62
CA GLU A 70 11.94 -0.60 17.35
C GLU A 70 11.99 -1.48 16.10
N THR A 71 11.32 -2.63 16.16
CA THR A 71 11.18 -3.57 15.05
C THR A 71 9.91 -3.28 14.25
N ASP A 72 10.06 -3.09 12.93
CA ASP A 72 8.93 -2.84 12.03
C ASP A 72 9.20 -3.42 10.62
N TRP A 73 8.14 -3.53 9.83
CA TRP A 73 8.21 -3.98 8.45
C TRP A 73 8.62 -2.86 7.50
N ARG A 74 9.64 -3.14 6.68
CA ARG A 74 10.16 -2.20 5.67
C ARG A 74 9.95 -2.73 4.25
N THR A 75 9.68 -1.81 3.34
CA THR A 75 9.65 -2.05 1.89
C THR A 75 9.96 -0.77 1.14
N SER A 76 10.65 -0.86 0.01
CA SER A 76 10.96 0.29 -0.83
C SER A 76 9.82 0.68 -1.78
N LEU A 77 8.91 -0.26 -2.05
CA LEU A 77 7.80 -0.07 -3.00
C LEU A 77 6.50 -0.56 -2.34
N PRO A 78 5.59 0.35 -1.93
CA PRO A 78 4.34 -0.02 -1.29
C PRO A 78 3.51 -0.98 -2.16
N LEU A 79 3.10 -2.12 -1.60
CA LEU A 79 2.24 -3.09 -2.30
C LEU A 79 0.85 -2.49 -2.59
N GLU A 80 0.39 -2.63 -3.84
CA GLU A 80 -0.99 -2.38 -4.24
C GLU A 80 -1.53 -3.62 -4.98
N CYS A 81 -2.67 -4.15 -4.53
CA CYS A 81 -3.38 -5.24 -5.17
C CYS A 81 -4.59 -4.68 -5.93
N ILE A 82 -4.60 -4.86 -7.26
CA ILE A 82 -5.62 -4.38 -8.19
C ILE A 82 -6.43 -5.56 -8.72
N TYR A 83 -7.66 -5.32 -9.18
CA TYR A 83 -8.48 -6.36 -9.77
C TYR A 83 -7.76 -6.99 -10.96
N ASN A 84 -7.78 -8.32 -11.03
CA ASN A 84 -7.20 -9.06 -12.14
C ASN A 84 -8.16 -9.03 -13.33
N PRO A 85 -7.82 -8.37 -14.45
CA PRO A 85 -8.72 -8.25 -15.60
C PRO A 85 -9.06 -9.61 -16.25
N SER A 86 -8.22 -10.62 -16.04
CA SER A 86 -8.45 -11.99 -16.53
C SER A 86 -9.27 -12.84 -15.55
N PHE A 87 -9.53 -12.34 -14.34
CA PHE A 87 -10.37 -13.06 -13.39
C PHE A 87 -11.83 -12.90 -13.82
N PRO A 88 -12.61 -13.99 -13.86
CA PRO A 88 -14.02 -13.93 -14.23
C PRO A 88 -14.70 -12.92 -13.31
N SER A 89 -15.22 -11.83 -13.88
CA SER A 89 -16.08 -10.98 -13.11
C SER A 89 -17.30 -11.80 -12.71
N PRO A 90 -17.76 -11.73 -11.45
CA PRO A 90 -19.12 -12.16 -11.16
C PRO A 90 -20.04 -11.41 -12.15
N PRO A 91 -21.07 -12.06 -12.71
CA PRO A 91 -21.92 -11.45 -13.74
C PRO A 91 -22.52 -10.16 -13.20
N THR A 92 -21.87 -9.03 -13.50
CA THR A 92 -22.27 -7.71 -13.05
C THR A 92 -22.95 -7.06 -14.23
N GLN A 93 -24.24 -6.76 -14.06
CA GLN A 93 -25.05 -6.00 -15.01
C GLN A 93 -24.25 -4.80 -15.52
N ALA A 94 -24.20 -4.66 -16.85
CA ALA A 94 -23.42 -3.65 -17.53
C ALA A 94 -23.86 -2.23 -17.13
N THR A 95 -23.12 -1.58 -16.24
CA THR A 95 -23.19 -0.11 -16.10
C THR A 95 -22.38 0.50 -17.24
N LYS A 96 -23.11 0.88 -18.28
CA LYS A 96 -22.63 1.53 -19.50
C LYS A 96 -21.92 2.84 -19.16
N ALA A 97 -20.59 2.88 -19.25
CA ALA A 97 -19.83 4.12 -19.27
C ALA A 97 -19.88 4.68 -20.70
N THR A 98 -20.80 5.61 -20.95
CA THR A 98 -20.77 6.42 -22.19
C THR A 98 -19.69 7.48 -22.02
N ALA A 99 -18.57 7.29 -22.71
CA ALA A 99 -17.65 8.38 -23.03
C ALA A 99 -18.38 9.36 -23.96
N LEU A 100 -18.42 10.65 -23.61
CA LEU A 100 -18.79 11.72 -24.52
C LEU A 100 -17.69 12.78 -24.49
N ASN A 101 -16.72 12.64 -25.38
CA ASN A 101 -15.83 13.70 -25.82
C ASN A 101 -15.82 13.74 -27.36
N GLU A 102 -16.92 14.20 -27.95
CA GLU A 102 -16.91 14.60 -29.36
C GLU A 102 -17.31 16.06 -29.48
N SER A 103 -16.30 16.91 -29.71
CA SER A 103 -16.47 18.20 -30.37
C SER A 103 -17.10 17.95 -31.74
N THR A 104 -18.28 18.52 -31.98
CA THR A 104 -18.73 18.79 -33.34
C THR A 104 -19.51 20.10 -33.35
N GLN A 105 -18.95 21.08 -34.06
CA GLN A 105 -19.62 22.29 -34.50
C GLN A 105 -20.90 21.93 -35.27
N THR A 106 -22.04 22.53 -34.95
CA THR A 106 -23.12 22.74 -35.93
C THR A 106 -23.91 24.00 -35.60
N THR A 107 -23.80 24.91 -36.56
CA THR A 107 -24.60 26.08 -36.93
C THR A 107 -26.11 25.98 -36.68
N GLY A 108 -26.70 27.08 -36.18
CA GLY A 108 -27.99 27.62 -36.62
C GLY A 108 -29.28 27.12 -35.94
N GLN A 109 -30.12 28.09 -35.54
CA GLN A 109 -31.49 27.99 -34.98
C GLN A 109 -31.61 27.53 -33.51
N ASP A 110 -31.78 28.48 -32.60
CA ASP A 110 -33.14 28.84 -32.16
C ASP A 110 -33.14 30.25 -31.54
N ILE A 111 -33.88 31.17 -32.15
CA ILE A 111 -34.13 32.52 -31.65
C ILE A 111 -35.51 32.48 -31.02
N ALA A 112 -35.56 32.45 -29.68
CA ALA A 112 -36.66 32.97 -28.90
C ALA A 112 -36.15 33.22 -27.47
N ASP A 113 -36.64 34.28 -26.83
CA ASP A 113 -36.46 34.62 -25.41
C ASP A 113 -35.36 35.61 -25.01
N ILE A 114 -34.97 36.52 -25.92
CA ILE A 114 -34.55 37.86 -25.47
C ILE A 114 -35.75 38.80 -25.60
N TRP A 115 -36.44 38.98 -24.48
CA TRP A 115 -37.43 40.01 -24.29
C TRP A 115 -36.84 41.37 -24.63
N VAL A 116 -37.45 42.02 -25.60
CA VAL A 116 -37.16 43.36 -26.09
C VAL A 116 -37.85 44.38 -25.17
N ILE A 117 -37.22 45.56 -25.06
CA ILE A 117 -37.79 46.91 -24.84
C ILE A 117 -37.57 47.56 -23.45
N SER A 118 -36.52 48.39 -23.42
CA SER A 118 -36.41 49.81 -22.99
C SER A 118 -37.08 50.34 -21.72
N CYS A 119 -36.25 50.96 -20.89
CA CYS A 119 -36.22 52.41 -20.64
C CYS A 119 -34.77 52.87 -20.45
#